data_AF-A0A101HLA2-F1
#
_entry.id   AF-A0A101HLA2-F1
#
_cell.length_a   1.000
_cell.length_b   1.000
_cell.length_c   1.000
_cell.angle_alpha   90.00
_cell.angle_beta   90.00
_cell.angle_gamma   90.00
#
_symmetry.space_group_name_H-M   'P 1'
#
loop_
_entity.id
_entity.type
_entity.pdbx_description
1 polymer ?
#
loop_
_entity_poly.entity_id
_entity_poly.type
_entity_poly.pdbx_seq_one_letter_code
_entity_poly.pdbx_strand_id
1 'polypeptide(L)'
;SSTFKISGQVQTQLAIDEEMMKLNGNLKNIISRNWTGLVFGEEGATSTTITLISSLPILSSTTVATITYVDGKVVMKYFVSEAEISTSTLAENVSAFVFDRSPESVSGSQYIYYDAEFTVNGVSRTMNGAVRFY
;
A
#
# COMPACT_ATOMS: atom_id res chain seq x y z
N SER A 1 -8.09 26.18 -29.79
CA SER A 1 -8.65 25.76 -28.48
C SER A 1 -8.34 24.29 -28.11
N SER A 2 -7.74 23.48 -28.99
CA SER A 2 -7.46 22.05 -28.71
C SER A 2 -6.21 21.79 -27.86
N THR A 3 -5.20 22.68 -27.89
CA THR A 3 -3.93 22.51 -27.18
C THR A 3 -4.06 22.53 -25.65
N PHE A 4 -4.99 23.33 -25.11
CA PHE A 4 -5.25 23.41 -23.67
C PHE A 4 -5.88 22.13 -23.10
N LYS A 5 -6.76 21.47 -23.87
CA LYS A 5 -7.40 20.21 -23.46
C LYS A 5 -6.41 19.05 -23.44
N ILE A 6 -5.49 19.00 -24.42
CA ILE A 6 -4.43 17.99 -24.48
C ILE A 6 -3.47 18.16 -23.29
N SER A 7 -3.10 19.40 -22.96
CA SER A 7 -2.26 19.70 -21.78
C SER A 7 -2.88 19.18 -20.47
N GLY A 8 -4.17 19.44 -20.22
CA GLY A 8 -4.85 18.99 -19.00
C GLY A 8 -5.00 17.47 -18.89
N GLN A 9 -5.24 16.78 -20.01
CA GLN A 9 -5.28 15.32 -20.05
C GLN A 9 -3.91 14.70 -19.76
N VAL A 10 -2.84 15.25 -20.35
CA VAL A 10 -1.47 14.80 -20.09
C VAL A 10 -1.09 15.02 -18.63
N GLN A 11 -1.39 16.18 -18.06
CA GLN A 11 -1.15 16.46 -16.64
C GLN A 11 -1.89 15.48 -15.72
N THR A 12 -3.14 15.16 -16.04
CA THR A 12 -3.94 14.20 -15.27
C THR A 12 -3.33 12.80 -15.32
N GLN A 13 -2.85 12.36 -16.49
CA GLN A 13 -2.18 11.06 -16.62
C GLN A 13 -0.86 11.02 -15.85
N LEU A 14 -0.05 12.08 -15.93
CA LEU A 14 1.21 12.17 -15.18
C LEU A 14 0.96 12.12 -13.66
N ALA A 15 -0.07 12.81 -13.16
CA ALA A 15 -0.43 12.77 -11.74
C ALA A 15 -0.80 11.35 -11.28
N ILE A 16 -1.57 10.61 -12.09
CA ILE A 16 -1.91 9.20 -11.82
C ILE A 16 -0.63 8.34 -11.82
N ASP A 17 0.23 8.51 -12.82
CA ASP A 17 1.48 7.75 -12.93
C ASP A 17 2.43 8.01 -11.75
N GLU A 18 2.52 9.26 -11.29
CA GLU A 18 3.26 9.63 -10.09
C GLU A 18 2.72 8.92 -8.85
N GLU A 19 1.40 8.89 -8.63
CA GLU A 19 0.79 8.20 -7.49
C GLU A 19 0.97 6.69 -7.54
N MET A 20 0.86 6.08 -8.73
CA MET A 20 1.14 4.65 -8.93
C MET A 20 2.60 4.31 -8.62
N MET A 21 3.54 5.15 -9.07
CA MET A 21 4.97 4.97 -8.78
C MET A 21 5.27 5.17 -7.29
N LYS A 22 4.67 6.18 -6.64
CA LYS A 22 4.79 6.41 -5.19
C LYS A 22 4.30 5.21 -4.41
N LEU A 23 3.11 4.69 -4.71
CA LEU A 23 2.53 3.55 -4.01
C LEU A 23 3.47 2.33 -4.09
N ASN A 24 3.89 1.96 -5.31
CA ASN A 24 4.75 0.80 -5.51
C ASN A 24 6.12 0.97 -4.83
N GLY A 25 6.74 2.14 -4.97
CA GLY A 25 8.02 2.44 -4.34
C GLY A 25 7.94 2.39 -2.82
N ASN A 26 6.89 2.98 -2.24
CA ASN A 26 6.67 2.99 -0.80
C ASN A 26 6.38 1.60 -0.24
N LEU A 27 5.46 0.85 -0.87
CA LEU A 27 5.15 -0.52 -0.44
C LEU A 27 6.39 -1.42 -0.51
N LYS A 28 7.17 -1.35 -1.60
CA LYS A 28 8.43 -2.09 -1.71
C LYS A 28 9.42 -1.69 -0.61
N ASN A 29 9.58 -0.39 -0.35
CA ASN A 29 10.51 0.09 0.68
C ASN A 29 10.07 -0.32 2.08
N ILE A 30 8.77 -0.36 2.37
CA ILE A 30 8.25 -0.72 3.69
C ILE A 30 8.30 -2.24 3.86
N ILE A 31 7.65 -2.99 2.97
CA ILE A 31 7.37 -4.43 3.14
C ILE A 31 8.64 -5.27 3.00
N SER A 32 9.60 -4.86 2.16
CA SER A 32 10.86 -5.61 1.98
C SER A 32 11.92 -5.33 3.06
N ARG A 33 11.54 -4.73 4.20
CA ARG A 33 12.41 -4.52 5.37
C ARG A 33 12.36 -5.72 6.33
N ASN A 34 12.89 -5.53 7.54
CA ASN A 34 13.04 -6.52 8.61
C ASN A 34 11.71 -6.90 9.29
N TRP A 35 10.63 -7.11 8.53
CA TRP A 35 9.40 -7.69 9.06
C TRP A 35 9.55 -9.20 9.11
N THR A 36 9.04 -9.81 10.17
CA THR A 36 9.12 -11.26 10.42
C THR A 36 7.75 -11.92 10.41
N GLY A 37 6.67 -11.12 10.39
CA GLY A 37 5.31 -11.60 10.28
C GLY A 37 4.39 -10.61 9.56
N LEU A 38 3.31 -11.14 9.02
CA LEU A 38 2.26 -10.42 8.31
C LEU A 38 0.91 -11.00 8.74
N VAL A 39 -0.04 -10.12 9.02
CA VAL A 39 -1.44 -10.46 9.31
C VAL A 39 -2.32 -9.59 8.43
N PHE A 40 -3.34 -10.17 7.82
CA PHE A 40 -4.34 -9.41 7.05
C PHE A 40 -5.51 -9.06 7.97
N GLY A 41 -6.01 -7.82 7.89
CA GLY A 41 -7.00 -7.28 8.82
C GLY A 41 -8.42 -7.84 8.70
N GLU A 42 -8.83 -8.28 7.52
CA GLU A 42 -10.19 -8.75 7.24
C GLU A 42 -10.22 -10.27 6.97
N GLU A 43 -11.24 -11.01 7.41
CA GLU A 43 -11.41 -12.41 7.01
C GLU A 43 -11.91 -12.49 5.55
N GLY A 44 -11.18 -13.17 4.68
CA GLY A 44 -11.54 -13.31 3.27
C GLY A 44 -10.35 -13.57 2.36
N ALA A 45 -10.57 -13.55 1.05
CA ALA A 45 -9.51 -13.68 0.04
C ALA A 45 -8.74 -12.36 -0.17
N THR A 46 -9.34 -11.23 0.19
CA THR A 46 -8.75 -9.90 0.06
C THR A 46 -8.88 -9.15 1.39
N SER A 47 -8.09 -8.07 1.55
CA SER A 47 -8.18 -7.19 2.71
C SER A 47 -7.73 -5.78 2.34
N THR A 48 -8.42 -4.75 2.82
CA THR A 48 -7.96 -3.36 2.66
C THR A 48 -6.84 -2.97 3.62
N THR A 49 -6.57 -3.84 4.61
CA THR A 49 -5.60 -3.63 5.67
C THR A 49 -4.65 -4.82 5.82
N ILE A 50 -3.37 -4.55 6.05
CA ILE A 50 -2.40 -5.52 6.55
C ILE A 50 -1.63 -4.96 7.74
N THR A 51 -1.20 -5.84 8.63
CA THR A 51 -0.34 -5.54 9.77
C THR A 51 0.96 -6.31 9.62
N LEU A 52 2.06 -5.58 9.61
CA LEU A 52 3.43 -6.07 9.58
C LEU A 52 3.97 -6.12 11.00
N ILE A 53 4.63 -7.22 11.32
CA ILE A 53 5.13 -7.53 12.65
C ILE A 53 6.64 -7.76 12.53
N SER A 54 7.42 -7.14 13.41
CA SER A 54 8.85 -7.42 13.53
C SER A 54 9.16 -7.88 14.95
N SER A 55 9.72 -9.08 15.05
CA SER A 55 10.20 -9.70 16.28
C SER A 55 11.71 -9.87 16.19
N LEU A 56 12.46 -8.80 16.40
CA LEU A 56 13.91 -8.90 16.54
C LEU A 56 14.25 -9.29 17.99
N PRO A 57 15.04 -10.35 18.24
CA PRO A 57 15.39 -10.82 19.59
C PRO A 57 16.06 -9.76 20.50
N ILE A 58 16.50 -8.65 19.91
CA ILE A 58 17.27 -7.58 20.58
C ILE A 58 16.33 -6.49 21.14
N LEU A 59 15.09 -6.39 20.67
CA LEU A 59 14.12 -5.41 21.16
C LEU A 59 13.15 -6.08 22.13
N SER A 60 12.95 -5.46 23.31
CA SER A 60 12.01 -5.95 24.34
C SER A 60 10.54 -5.86 23.93
N SER A 61 10.23 -5.18 22.83
CA SER A 61 8.87 -4.93 22.33
C SER A 61 8.75 -5.25 20.85
N THR A 62 7.66 -5.90 20.46
CA THR A 62 7.29 -6.16 19.06
C THR A 62 6.99 -4.84 18.34
N THR A 63 7.66 -4.57 17.22
CA THR A 63 7.33 -3.41 16.37
C THR A 63 6.18 -3.81 15.44
N VAL A 64 5.12 -3.00 15.43
CA VAL A 64 3.93 -3.23 14.61
C VAL A 64 3.69 -2.02 13.71
N ALA A 65 3.48 -2.28 12.42
CA ALA A 65 3.01 -1.28 11.48
C ALA A 65 1.79 -1.80 10.72
N THR A 66 0.81 -0.94 10.49
CA THR A 66 -0.42 -1.27 9.76
C THR A 66 -0.50 -0.44 8.50
N ILE A 67 -0.63 -1.09 7.35
CA ILE A 67 -0.92 -0.43 6.08
C ILE A 67 -2.41 -0.60 5.81
N THR A 68 -3.11 0.50 5.56
CA THR A 68 -4.57 0.48 5.35
C THR A 68 -4.99 1.48 4.29
N TYR A 69 -6.03 1.12 3.55
CA TYR A 69 -6.77 2.06 2.73
C TYR A 69 -7.80 2.81 3.59
N VAL A 70 -7.85 4.14 3.47
CA VAL A 70 -8.81 5.01 4.17
C VAL A 70 -8.95 6.34 3.43
N ASP A 71 -10.18 6.81 3.24
CA ASP A 71 -10.51 8.15 2.71
C ASP A 71 -9.73 8.55 1.45
N GLY A 72 -9.66 7.65 0.47
CA GLY A 72 -8.99 7.92 -0.79
C GLY A 72 -7.46 7.82 -0.75
N LYS A 73 -6.90 7.28 0.33
CA LYS A 73 -5.44 7.19 0.55
C LYS A 73 -5.05 5.80 1.04
N VAL A 74 -3.84 5.39 0.70
CA VAL A 74 -3.17 4.27 1.37
C VAL A 74 -2.19 4.86 2.38
N VAL A 75 -2.32 4.47 3.64
CA VAL A 75 -1.51 5.00 4.74
C VAL A 75 -0.84 3.88 5.52
N MET A 76 0.35 4.16 6.06
CA MET A 76 1.03 3.34 7.05
C MET A 76 0.90 4.01 8.42
N LYS A 77 0.40 3.28 9.40
CA LYS A 77 0.36 3.66 10.81
C LYS A 77 1.38 2.82 11.57
N TYR A 78 2.22 3.44 12.39
CA TYR A 78 3.21 2.71 13.18
C TYR A 78 3.42 3.40 14.52
N PHE A 79 3.76 2.60 15.53
CA PHE A 79 4.08 3.12 16.85
C PHE A 79 5.49 3.72 16.85
N VAL A 80 5.60 4.97 17.27
CA VAL A 80 6.87 5.63 17.59
C VAL A 80 7.25 5.35 19.04
N SER A 81 6.25 5.23 19.91
CA SER A 81 6.34 4.80 21.30
C SER A 81 5.04 4.08 21.71
N GLU A 82 4.95 3.55 22.93
CA GLU A 82 3.73 2.89 23.42
C GLU A 82 2.49 3.80 23.38
N ALA A 83 2.67 5.12 23.48
CA ALA A 83 1.58 6.10 23.52
C ALA A 83 1.42 6.90 22.21
N GLU A 84 2.33 6.75 21.25
CA GLU A 84 2.39 7.60 20.06
C GLU A 84 2.33 6.78 18.77
N ILE A 85 1.32 7.07 17.95
CA ILE A 85 1.15 6.49 16.61
C ILE A 85 1.45 7.58 15.58
N SER A 86 2.41 7.31 14.71
CA SER A 86 2.67 8.11 13.52
C SER A 86 1.90 7.55 12.33
N THR A 87 1.47 8.42 11.42
CA THR A 87 0.81 8.05 10.16
C THR A 87 1.58 8.66 8.99
N SER A 88 1.90 7.84 7.99
CA SER A 88 2.55 8.25 6.75
C SER A 88 1.66 7.89 5.57
N THR A 89 1.41 8.85 4.68
CA THR A 89 0.68 8.62 3.44
C THR A 89 1.59 7.96 2.40
N LEU A 90 1.19 6.79 1.91
CA LEU A 90 1.93 6.04 0.89
C LEU A 90 1.51 6.43 -0.53
N ALA A 91 0.23 6.76 -0.71
CA ALA A 91 -0.33 7.28 -1.96
C ALA A 91 -1.68 7.98 -1.70
N GLU A 92 -2.03 8.90 -2.59
CA GLU A 92 -3.29 9.64 -2.60
C GLU A 92 -4.05 9.43 -3.92
N ASN A 93 -5.27 9.95 -4.00
CA ASN A 93 -6.17 9.80 -5.17
C ASN A 93 -6.52 8.35 -5.49
N VAL A 94 -6.54 7.49 -4.46
CA VAL A 94 -6.84 6.06 -4.57
C VAL A 94 -8.34 5.86 -4.43
N SER A 95 -9.03 5.47 -5.51
CA SER A 95 -10.48 5.21 -5.49
C SER A 95 -10.83 3.82 -4.97
N ALA A 96 -9.92 2.86 -5.10
CA ALA A 96 -10.05 1.52 -4.55
C ALA A 96 -8.68 0.92 -4.28
N PHE A 97 -8.55 0.13 -3.20
CA PHE A 97 -7.32 -0.59 -2.90
C PHE A 97 -7.60 -1.85 -2.10
N VAL A 98 -6.98 -2.96 -2.50
CA VAL A 98 -7.06 -4.24 -1.78
C VAL A 98 -5.73 -4.97 -1.86
N PHE A 99 -5.34 -5.58 -0.75
CA PHE A 99 -4.34 -6.65 -0.75
C PHE A 99 -5.04 -7.96 -1.10
N ASP A 100 -4.38 -8.76 -1.93
CA ASP A 100 -4.84 -10.09 -2.29
C ASP A 100 -4.04 -11.15 -1.52
N ARG A 101 -4.76 -12.09 -0.88
CA ARG A 101 -4.19 -13.26 -0.21
C ARG A 101 -3.86 -14.41 -1.17
N SER A 102 -4.08 -14.22 -2.48
CA SER A 102 -4.02 -15.28 -3.51
C SER A 102 -2.72 -16.10 -3.54
N PRO A 103 -2.82 -17.44 -3.66
CA PRO A 103 -3.84 -18.34 -3.12
C PRO A 103 -3.32 -19.18 -1.93
N GLU A 104 -4.27 -19.73 -1.18
CA GLU A 104 -4.12 -20.64 -0.02
C GLU A 104 -3.15 -21.82 -0.21
N SER A 105 -2.65 -22.06 -1.41
CA SER A 105 -1.64 -23.08 -1.75
C SER A 105 -0.19 -22.66 -1.55
N VAL A 106 0.10 -21.40 -1.16
CA VAL A 106 1.48 -20.95 -0.95
C VAL A 106 1.71 -20.58 0.51
N SER A 107 1.58 -21.58 1.37
CA SER A 107 2.37 -21.65 2.61
C SER A 107 3.86 -21.57 2.24
N GLY A 108 4.37 -20.34 2.08
CA GLY A 108 5.70 -20.02 1.57
C GLY A 108 5.81 -18.87 0.56
N SER A 109 4.72 -18.16 0.19
CA SER A 109 4.82 -17.04 -0.76
C SER A 109 5.60 -15.90 -0.13
N GLN A 110 6.74 -15.56 -0.73
CA GLN A 110 7.54 -14.39 -0.39
C GLN A 110 6.95 -13.12 -0.99
N TYR A 111 5.71 -13.09 -1.46
CA TYR A 111 5.13 -11.92 -2.12
C TYR A 111 3.75 -11.58 -1.57
N ILE A 112 3.53 -10.28 -1.38
CA ILE A 112 2.23 -9.67 -1.10
C ILE A 112 1.75 -9.03 -2.40
N TYR A 113 0.59 -9.45 -2.87
CA TYR A 113 -0.06 -8.89 -4.04
C TYR A 113 -1.08 -7.83 -3.63
N TYR A 114 -1.27 -6.83 -4.48
CA TYR A 114 -2.26 -5.79 -4.26
C TYR A 114 -2.77 -5.21 -5.57
N ASP A 115 -4.01 -4.76 -5.53
CA ASP A 115 -4.66 -4.05 -6.62
C ASP A 115 -5.05 -2.65 -6.13
N ALA A 116 -4.86 -1.66 -7.00
CA ALA A 116 -5.22 -0.28 -6.71
C ALA A 116 -5.86 0.37 -7.93
N GLU A 117 -6.85 1.23 -7.71
CA GLU A 117 -7.39 2.13 -8.70
C GLU A 117 -7.13 3.57 -8.25
N PHE A 118 -6.67 4.39 -9.19
CA PHE A 118 -6.42 5.82 -8.98
C PHE A 118 -7.37 6.64 -9.82
N THR A 119 -7.98 7.66 -9.24
CA THR A 119 -8.86 8.60 -9.95
C THR A 119 -8.41 10.04 -9.74
N VAL A 120 -8.07 10.73 -10.83
CA VAL A 120 -7.74 12.15 -10.83
C VAL A 120 -8.58 12.84 -11.91
N ASN A 121 -9.27 13.94 -11.56
CA ASN A 121 -10.12 14.70 -12.48
C ASN A 121 -11.13 13.84 -13.28
N GLY A 122 -11.66 12.79 -12.66
CA GLY A 122 -12.61 11.86 -13.29
C GLY A 122 -12.00 10.84 -14.27
N VAL A 123 -10.67 10.79 -14.38
CA VAL A 123 -9.94 9.75 -15.13
C VAL A 123 -9.46 8.70 -14.15
N SER A 124 -9.80 7.43 -14.40
CA SER A 124 -9.36 6.29 -13.58
C SER A 124 -8.31 5.43 -14.29
N ARG A 125 -7.40 4.85 -13.50
CA ARG A 125 -6.46 3.83 -13.95
C ARG A 125 -6.25 2.80 -12.85
N THR A 126 -6.21 1.53 -13.24
CA THR A 126 -5.93 0.41 -12.35
C THR A 126 -4.47 -0.01 -12.42
N MET A 127 -3.94 -0.52 -11.32
CA MET A 127 -2.64 -1.17 -11.24
C MET A 127 -2.73 -2.44 -10.40
N ASN A 128 -1.93 -3.42 -10.78
CA ASN A 128 -1.68 -4.62 -9.99
C ASN A 128 -0.20 -4.59 -9.61
N GLY A 129 0.11 -4.88 -8.36
CA GLY A 129 1.46 -4.86 -7.82
C GLY A 129 1.79 -6.09 -7.00
N ALA A 130 3.07 -6.37 -6.86
CA ALA A 130 3.59 -7.44 -6.04
C ALA A 130 4.88 -6.96 -5.35
N VAL A 131 4.95 -7.11 -4.03
CA VAL A 131 6.11 -6.71 -3.23
C VAL A 131 6.61 -7.89 -2.43
N ARG A 132 7.93 -8.04 -2.39
CA ARG A 132 8.56 -9.19 -1.72
C ARG A 132 8.56 -8.98 -0.20
N PHE A 133 8.10 -9.98 0.52
CA PHE A 133 8.16 -10.16 1.96
C PHE A 133 9.20 -11.24 2.29
N TYR A 134 10.10 -10.95 3.23
CA TYR A 134 11.27 -11.78 3.54
C TYR A 134 11.10 -12.55 4.85
#